data_AF-A0A1Q8CP89-F1
#
_entry.id   AF-A0A1Q8CP89-F1
#
_cell.length_a   1.000
_cell.length_b   1.000
_cell.length_c   1.000
_cell.angle_alpha   90.00
_cell.angle_beta   90.00
_cell.angle_gamma   90.00
#
_symmetry.space_group_name_H-M   'P 1'
#
loop_
_entity.id
_entity.type
_entity.pdbx_description
1 polymer ?
#
loop_
_entity_poly.entity_id
_entity_poly.type
_entity_poly.pdbx_seq_one_letter_code
_entity_poly.pdbx_strand_id
1 'polypeptide(L)'
;MGSSAFGQLRTSLAEYLAEIWSSTKQGDDRAVAVLARKALPRLVEALNAVLDEHSPDADGRCASCRSRRFGRTPRPCRAYLSAHLCLLPAADEPEPVPVAPQPRRSVVVAEPARRSVLRTPS
;
A
#
# COMPACT_ATOMS: atom_id res chain seq x y z
N MET A 1 -4.35 -39.72 9.50
CA MET A 1 -3.40 -38.64 9.85
C MET A 1 -4.18 -37.60 10.61
N GLY A 2 -3.95 -37.45 11.91
CA GLY A 2 -4.72 -36.52 12.75
C GLY A 2 -4.37 -35.08 12.39
N SER A 3 -5.36 -34.31 11.93
CA SER A 3 -5.20 -32.88 11.64
C SER A 3 -4.86 -32.15 12.93
N SER A 4 -3.75 -31.41 12.96
CA SER A 4 -3.44 -30.54 14.09
C SER A 4 -4.49 -29.43 14.21
N ALA A 5 -4.72 -28.90 15.41
CA ALA A 5 -5.64 -27.77 15.62
C ALA A 5 -5.31 -26.58 14.69
N PHE A 6 -4.02 -26.29 14.50
CA PHE A 6 -3.58 -25.29 13.52
C PHE A 6 -3.93 -25.67 12.08
N GLY A 7 -3.75 -26.94 11.71
CA GLY A 7 -4.13 -27.44 10.39
C GLY A 7 -5.61 -27.25 10.09
N GLN A 8 -6.48 -27.52 11.07
CA GLN A 8 -7.92 -27.28 10.95
C GLN A 8 -8.22 -25.78 10.78
N LEU A 9 -7.66 -24.92 11.64
CA LEU A 9 -7.84 -23.46 11.54
C LEU A 9 -7.44 -22.94 10.15
N ARG A 10 -6.27 -23.37 9.66
CA ARG A 10 -5.76 -22.94 8.36
C ARG A 10 -6.66 -23.40 7.21
N THR A 11 -7.13 -24.65 7.25
CA THR A 11 -8.02 -25.19 6.22
C THR A 11 -9.36 -24.46 6.20
N SER A 12 -10.02 -24.33 7.36
CA SER A 12 -11.31 -23.64 7.45
C SER A 12 -11.23 -22.18 6.99
N LEU A 13 -10.15 -21.47 7.34
CA LEU A 13 -9.94 -20.10 6.87
C LEU A 13 -9.71 -20.04 5.34
N ALA A 14 -8.89 -20.95 4.80
CA ALA A 14 -8.62 -20.99 3.37
C ALA A 14 -9.89 -21.31 2.55
N GLU A 15 -10.71 -22.25 3.03
CA GLU A 15 -12.00 -22.60 2.42
C GLU A 15 -12.96 -21.41 2.42
N TYR A 16 -13.09 -20.72 3.56
CA TYR A 16 -13.95 -19.53 3.67
C TYR A 16 -13.54 -18.42 2.69
N LEU A 17 -12.24 -18.13 2.60
CA LEU A 17 -11.74 -17.11 1.68
C LEU A 17 -11.93 -17.52 0.21
N ALA A 18 -11.74 -18.81 -0.11
CA ALA A 18 -11.97 -19.34 -1.45
C ALA A 18 -13.44 -19.30 -1.84
N GLU A 19 -14.36 -19.56 -0.90
CA GLU A 19 -15.81 -19.46 -1.12
C GLU A 19 -16.20 -18.03 -1.48
N ILE A 20 -15.79 -17.03 -0.68
CA ILE A 20 -16.07 -15.61 -0.98
C ILE A 20 -15.53 -15.24 -2.36
N TRP A 21 -14.28 -15.62 -2.65
CA TRP A 21 -13.66 -15.32 -3.93
C TRP A 21 -14.44 -15.95 -5.10
N SER A 22 -14.76 -17.24 -5.01
CA SER A 22 -15.51 -17.97 -6.03
C SER A 22 -16.89 -17.34 -6.27
N SER A 23 -17.62 -17.02 -5.19
CA SER A 23 -18.93 -16.38 -5.28
C SER A 23 -18.88 -14.99 -5.93
N THR A 24 -17.83 -14.20 -5.67
CA THR A 24 -17.66 -12.90 -6.34
C THR A 24 -17.35 -13.00 -7.84
N LYS A 25 -16.81 -14.14 -8.30
CA LYS A 25 -16.48 -14.37 -9.72
C LYS A 25 -17.63 -14.93 -10.54
N GLN A 26 -18.56 -15.64 -9.89
CA GLN A 26 -19.60 -16.42 -10.57
C GLN A 26 -21.02 -15.88 -10.33
N GLY A 27 -21.23 -15.11 -9.26
CA GLY A 27 -22.54 -14.59 -8.89
C GLY A 27 -22.97 -13.39 -9.72
N ASP A 28 -24.29 -13.19 -9.82
CA ASP A 28 -24.85 -11.93 -10.33
C ASP A 28 -24.57 -10.76 -9.37
N ASP A 29 -24.63 -9.53 -9.90
CA ASP A 29 -24.29 -8.30 -9.16
C ASP A 29 -25.08 -8.14 -7.85
N ARG A 30 -26.35 -8.57 -7.82
CA ARG A 30 -27.20 -8.46 -6.63
C ARG A 30 -26.75 -9.45 -5.56
N ALA A 31 -26.48 -10.69 -5.94
CA ALA A 31 -25.95 -11.72 -5.04
C ALA A 31 -24.57 -11.31 -4.50
N VAL A 32 -23.69 -10.79 -5.36
CA VAL A 32 -22.37 -10.29 -4.99
C VAL A 32 -22.48 -9.10 -4.03
N ALA A 33 -23.38 -8.15 -4.27
CA ALA A 33 -23.58 -7.01 -3.36
C ALA A 33 -24.07 -7.44 -1.98
N VAL A 34 -24.97 -8.43 -1.90
CA VAL A 34 -25.44 -8.98 -0.61
C VAL A 34 -24.31 -9.71 0.11
N LEU A 35 -23.51 -10.50 -0.60
CA LEU A 35 -22.35 -11.17 -0.04
C LEU A 35 -21.32 -10.17 0.48
N ALA A 36 -20.96 -9.16 -0.33
CA ALA A 36 -19.98 -8.13 0.02
C ALA A 36 -20.38 -7.38 1.30
N ARG A 37 -21.66 -6.98 1.43
CA ARG A 37 -22.18 -6.33 2.65
C ARG A 37 -22.02 -7.18 3.91
N LYS A 38 -22.03 -8.50 3.79
CA LYS A 38 -21.87 -9.43 4.92
C LYS A 38 -20.39 -9.77 5.18
N ALA A 39 -19.60 -9.96 4.13
CA ALA A 39 -18.24 -10.46 4.22
C ALA A 39 -17.22 -9.34 4.48
N LEU A 40 -17.35 -8.18 3.81
CA LEU A 40 -16.37 -7.09 3.92
C LEU A 40 -16.18 -6.60 5.36
N PRO A 41 -17.22 -6.35 6.18
CA PRO A 41 -17.01 -5.91 7.56
C PRO A 41 -16.17 -6.91 8.37
N ARG A 42 -16.43 -8.21 8.22
CA ARG A 42 -15.69 -9.27 8.92
C ARG A 42 -14.24 -9.38 8.45
N LEU A 43 -14.00 -9.21 7.15
CA LEU A 43 -12.65 -9.20 6.59
C LEU A 43 -11.84 -7.99 7.08
N VAL A 44 -12.47 -6.81 7.17
CA VAL A 44 -11.86 -5.60 7.73
C VAL A 44 -11.55 -5.79 9.22
N GLU A 45 -12.50 -6.31 10.00
CA GLU A 45 -12.29 -6.62 11.42
C GLU A 45 -11.16 -7.64 11.63
N ALA A 46 -11.13 -8.72 10.85
CA ALA A 46 -10.08 -9.73 10.91
C ALA A 46 -8.70 -9.15 10.55
N LEU A 47 -8.63 -8.31 9.52
CA LEU A 47 -7.39 -7.62 9.16
C LEU A 47 -6.93 -6.68 10.27
N ASN A 48 -7.82 -5.86 10.83
CA ASN A 48 -7.49 -4.97 11.94
C ASN A 48 -6.99 -5.74 13.14
N ALA A 49 -7.63 -6.85 13.51
CA ALA A 49 -7.18 -7.71 14.60
C ALA A 49 -5.74 -8.20 14.39
N VAL A 50 -5.39 -8.64 13.17
CA VAL A 50 -4.02 -9.02 12.83
C VAL A 50 -3.06 -7.82 12.87
N LEU A 51 -3.46 -6.66 12.38
CA LEU A 51 -2.62 -5.46 12.36
C LEU A 51 -2.38 -4.89 13.77
N ASP A 52 -3.35 -5.01 14.67
CA ASP A 52 -3.25 -4.56 16.07
C ASP A 52 -2.19 -5.35 16.84
N GLU A 53 -1.99 -6.64 16.52
CA GLU A 53 -0.91 -7.46 17.08
C GLU A 53 0.50 -6.95 16.69
N HIS A 54 0.60 -6.12 15.66
CA HIS A 54 1.86 -5.70 15.05
C HIS A 54 2.36 -4.32 15.47
N SER A 55 1.61 -3.52 16.24
CA SER A 55 1.95 -2.19 16.80
C SER A 55 3.37 -1.65 16.44
N PRO A 56 3.56 -1.12 15.22
CA PRO A 56 4.85 -0.60 14.77
C PRO A 56 5.15 0.78 15.39
N ASP A 57 6.43 1.06 15.62
CA ASP A 57 6.88 2.40 16.04
C ASP A 57 6.81 3.42 14.88
N ALA A 58 7.17 4.68 15.16
CA ALA A 58 7.18 5.75 14.17
C ALA A 58 8.10 5.48 12.96
N ASP A 59 9.11 4.62 13.11
CA ASP A 59 9.98 4.18 12.02
C ASP A 59 9.37 3.00 11.21
N GLY A 60 8.13 2.61 11.52
CA GLY A 60 7.42 1.48 10.92
C GLY A 60 7.88 0.13 11.44
N ARG A 61 8.60 0.05 12.56
CA ARG A 61 9.26 -1.19 13.02
C ARG A 61 8.46 -1.87 14.12
N CYS A 62 8.06 -3.12 13.86
CA CYS A 62 7.30 -3.97 14.78
C CYS A 62 8.22 -4.90 15.60
N ALA A 63 7.98 -5.02 16.91
CA ALA A 63 8.72 -5.95 17.79
C ALA A 63 8.48 -7.43 17.44
N SER A 64 7.25 -7.81 17.10
CA SER A 64 6.87 -9.17 16.69
C SER A 64 7.54 -9.59 15.37
N CYS A 65 7.76 -8.65 14.45
CA CYS A 65 8.48 -8.88 13.19
C CYS A 65 10.00 -8.89 13.34
N ARG A 66 10.52 -8.17 14.36
CA ARG A 66 11.95 -8.15 14.67
C ARG A 66 12.34 -9.47 15.34
N SER A 67 12.83 -10.41 14.53
CA SER A 67 13.53 -11.58 15.08
C SER A 67 14.79 -11.09 15.80
N ARG A 68 15.03 -11.54 17.04
CA ARG A 68 16.18 -11.20 17.91
C ARG A 68 17.58 -11.46 17.32
N ARG A 69 17.69 -11.85 16.04
CA ARG A 69 18.97 -12.05 15.37
C ARG A 69 19.49 -10.72 14.83
N PHE A 70 20.47 -10.18 15.55
CA PHE A 70 21.35 -9.09 15.16
C PHE A 70 21.76 -9.21 13.68
N GLY A 71 21.51 -8.16 12.89
CA GLY A 71 22.12 -8.02 11.55
C GLY A 71 21.17 -7.89 10.35
N ARG A 72 19.87 -7.62 10.51
CA ARG A 72 19.02 -7.26 9.36
C ARG A 72 18.80 -5.76 9.28
N THR A 73 18.91 -5.24 8.06
CA THR A 73 18.53 -3.86 7.69
C THR A 73 17.13 -3.54 8.22
N PRO A 74 16.89 -2.29 8.66
CA PRO A 74 15.56 -1.88 9.11
C PRO A 74 14.57 -2.12 7.98
N ARG A 75 13.58 -2.97 8.25
CA ARG A 75 12.48 -3.26 7.33
C ARG A 75 11.17 -2.85 8.01
N PRO A 76 10.21 -2.31 7.26
CA PRO A 76 8.90 -2.01 7.80
C PRO A 76 8.22 -3.29 8.28
N CYS A 77 7.23 -3.13 9.16
CA CYS A 77 6.39 -4.22 9.66
C CYS A 77 5.84 -5.04 8.50
N ARG A 78 6.05 -6.37 8.53
CA ARG A 78 5.69 -7.25 7.41
C ARG A 78 4.17 -7.32 7.21
N ALA A 79 3.38 -7.31 8.28
CA ALA A 79 1.92 -7.34 8.19
C ALA A 79 1.37 -6.07 7.53
N TYR A 80 1.79 -4.89 7.99
CA TYR A 80 1.39 -3.61 7.39
C TYR A 80 1.87 -3.47 5.94
N LEU A 81 3.11 -3.87 5.64
CA LEU A 81 3.62 -3.86 4.27
C LEU A 81 2.80 -4.76 3.35
N SER A 82 2.50 -5.99 3.78
CA SER A 82 1.67 -6.92 3.01
C SER A 82 0.26 -6.38 2.80
N ALA A 83 -0.38 -5.85 3.84
CA ALA A 83 -1.71 -5.23 3.72
C ALA A 83 -1.70 -4.06 2.73
N HIS A 84 -0.70 -3.18 2.82
CA HIS A 84 -0.54 -2.05 1.89
C HIS A 84 -0.39 -2.54 0.44
N LEU A 85 0.50 -3.48 0.18
CA LEU A 85 0.73 -3.97 -1.19
C LEU A 85 -0.47 -4.71 -1.78
N CYS A 86 -1.26 -5.41 -0.96
CA CYS A 86 -2.42 -6.16 -1.42
C CYS A 86 -3.69 -5.30 -1.58
N LEU A 87 -3.86 -4.27 -0.75
CA LEU A 87 -5.07 -3.43 -0.74
C LEU A 87 -4.90 -2.11 -1.48
N LEU A 88 -3.67 -1.61 -1.57
CA LEU A 88 -3.30 -0.37 -2.24
C LEU A 88 -2.24 -0.67 -3.30
N PRO A 89 -2.53 -1.53 -4.30
CA PRO A 89 -1.65 -1.64 -5.46
C PRO A 89 -1.42 -0.23 -5.99
N ALA A 90 -0.14 0.11 -6.23
CA ALA A 90 0.31 1.44 -6.63
C ALA A 90 -0.61 1.95 -7.73
N ALA A 91 -1.42 2.97 -7.39
CA ALA A 91 -2.48 3.58 -8.18
C ALA A 91 -2.77 2.86 -9.50
N ASP A 92 -3.94 2.22 -9.62
CA ASP A 92 -4.61 2.17 -10.92
C ASP A 92 -4.33 3.50 -11.61
N GLU A 93 -3.59 3.46 -12.72
CA GLU A 93 -3.10 4.66 -13.38
C GLU A 93 -4.28 5.64 -13.48
N PRO A 94 -4.10 6.92 -13.10
CA PRO A 94 -5.17 7.88 -13.32
C PRO A 94 -5.51 7.79 -14.81
N GLU A 95 -6.74 7.36 -15.12
CA GLU A 95 -7.37 7.53 -16.43
C GLU A 95 -6.85 8.86 -17.00
N PRO A 96 -6.25 8.87 -18.20
CA PRO A 96 -5.59 10.05 -18.73
C PRO A 96 -6.63 11.16 -18.87
N VAL A 97 -6.76 11.97 -17.83
CA VAL A 97 -7.50 13.22 -17.89
C VAL A 97 -6.83 13.98 -19.02
N PRO A 98 -7.55 14.40 -20.08
CA PRO A 98 -6.96 15.22 -21.12
C PRO A 98 -6.52 16.53 -20.46
N VAL A 99 -5.26 16.58 -20.04
CA VAL A 99 -4.62 17.78 -19.54
C VAL A 99 -4.52 18.69 -20.75
N ALA A 100 -5.47 19.62 -20.87
CA ALA A 100 -5.40 20.69 -21.86
C ALA A 100 -3.99 21.29 -21.82
N PRO A 101 -3.34 21.52 -22.98
CA PRO A 101 -1.95 21.96 -23.02
C PRO A 101 -1.83 23.26 -22.23
N GLN A 102 -1.17 23.18 -21.07
CA GLN A 102 -0.93 24.37 -20.27
C GLN A 102 -0.01 25.30 -21.06
N PRO A 103 -0.36 26.59 -21.20
CA PRO A 103 0.50 27.53 -21.89
C PRO A 103 1.81 27.62 -21.12
N ARG A 104 2.90 27.22 -21.79
CA ARG A 104 4.25 27.30 -21.21
C ARG A 104 4.52 28.77 -20.89
N ARG A 105 4.61 29.07 -19.60
CA ARG A 105 4.98 30.39 -19.11
C ARG A 105 6.43 30.63 -19.56
N SER A 106 6.61 31.53 -20.52
CA SER A 106 7.93 31.90 -21.05
C SER A 106 8.80 32.38 -19.89
N VAL A 107 9.82 31.61 -19.54
CA VAL A 107 10.86 32.08 -18.62
C VAL A 107 11.64 33.14 -19.40
N VAL A 108 11.42 34.41 -19.06
CA VAL A 108 12.26 35.51 -19.54
C VAL A 108 13.60 35.35 -18.83
N VAL A 109 14.60 34.84 -19.55
CA VAL A 109 15.97 34.74 -19.06
C VAL A 109 16.51 36.16 -18.99
N ALA A 110 16.71 36.68 -17.77
CA ALA A 110 17.36 37.96 -17.57
C ALA A 110 18.85 37.85 -17.94
N GLU A 111 19.28 38.64 -18.92
CA GLU A 111 20.64 38.73 -19.40
C GLU A 111 21.56 39.31 -18.31
N PRO A 112 22.72 38.69 -18.00
CA PRO A 112 23.59 39.21 -16.94
C PRO A 112 24.34 40.46 -17.41
N ALA A 113 24.28 41.51 -16.58
CA ALA A 113 24.95 42.79 -16.79
C ALA A 113 26.47 42.62 -16.93
N ARG A 114 27.03 43.18 -18.01
CA ARG A 114 28.46 43.23 -18.30
C ARG A 114 29.20 44.04 -17.24
N ARG A 115 30.22 43.43 -16.62
CA ARG A 115 31.10 44.07 -15.65
C ARG A 115 32.13 44.94 -16.38
N SER A 116 31.96 46.26 -16.32
CA SER A 116 32.93 47.23 -16.84
C SER A 116 34.23 47.18 -16.03
N VAL A 117 35.35 46.96 -16.72
CA VAL A 117 36.70 47.02 -16.16
C VAL A 117 37.13 48.48 -16.11
N LEU A 118 37.26 49.04 -14.90
CA LEU A 118 37.89 50.34 -14.69
C LEU A 118 39.41 50.19 -14.74
N ARG A 119 40.03 50.86 -15.71
CA ARG A 119 41.47 51.16 -15.77
C ARG A 119 41.82 52.12 -14.62
N THR A 120 42.85 51.79 -13.85
CA THR A 120 43.57 52.76 -13.00
C THR A 120 44.85 53.22 -13.71
N PRO A 121 45.18 54.52 -13.71
CA PRO A 121 46.50 54.99 -14.12
C PRO A 121 47.42 55.19 -12.90
N SER A 122 48.68 54.78 -13.04
CA SER A 122 49.90 55.49 -12.59
C SER A 122 51.12 54.72 -13.07
#